data_AF-A0AB74FAL1-F1
#
_entry.id   AF-A0AB74FAL1-F1
#
_cell.length_a   1.000
_cell.length_b   1.000
_cell.length_c   1.000
_cell.angle_alpha   90.00
_cell.angle_beta   90.00
_cell.angle_gamma   90.00
#
_symmetry.space_group_name_H-M   'P 1'
#
loop_
_entity.id
_entity.type
_entity.pdbx_description
1 polymer ?
#
loop_
_entity_poly.entity_id
_entity_poly.type
_entity_poly.pdbx_seq_one_letter_code
_entity_poly.pdbx_strand_id
1 'polypeptide(L)'
;MSYYPDRMKLRPLENWPGTFPSLHIRSPFSAPLRTTLEELDRELSFLGSDGSNAPSVLEVALRERDFRVDGLPRADARTQHPGVILRIESRFGPLSYPAAKFQTWQDNLRAITLGLNGLRRLDRYGITPGSEQYTGWKQLPSAGQSNIAVPSADEAERIIRLAAGDQNSALDKAYRAARGKSHPDRNNGDRGGWDLVEVAGDVLRRAGRLT
;
A
#
# COMPACT_ATOMS: atom_id res chain seq x y z
N MET A 1 22.39 -15.04 -12.65
CA MET A 1 21.03 -15.11 -12.08
C MET A 1 20.88 -13.98 -11.08
N SER A 2 19.79 -13.22 -11.16
CA SER A 2 19.45 -12.24 -10.13
C SER A 2 19.09 -12.97 -8.84
N TYR A 3 19.52 -12.47 -7.68
CA TYR A 3 19.13 -13.04 -6.38
C TYR A 3 17.74 -12.55 -5.91
N TYR A 4 17.10 -11.67 -6.69
CA TYR A 4 15.79 -11.14 -6.38
C TYR A 4 14.69 -12.11 -6.82
N PRO A 5 13.60 -12.24 -6.04
CA PRO A 5 12.43 -13.03 -6.40
C PRO A 5 11.90 -12.72 -7.81
N ASP A 6 11.39 -13.75 -8.47
CA ASP A 6 10.75 -13.57 -9.78
C ASP A 6 9.58 -12.58 -9.68
N ARG A 7 9.42 -11.74 -10.72
CA ARG A 7 8.39 -10.68 -10.83
C ARG A 7 8.47 -9.57 -9.76
N MET A 8 9.53 -9.55 -8.95
CA MET A 8 9.84 -8.42 -8.08
C MET A 8 10.53 -7.31 -8.87
N LYS A 9 10.07 -6.07 -8.69
CA LYS A 9 10.71 -4.86 -9.23
C LYS A 9 11.19 -3.98 -8.09
N LEU A 10 12.27 -3.24 -8.32
CA LEU A 10 12.74 -2.22 -7.39
C LEU A 10 12.50 -0.83 -7.98
N ARG A 11 12.16 0.14 -7.14
CA ARG A 11 11.85 1.52 -7.52
C ARG A 11 12.31 2.50 -6.44
N PRO A 12 12.52 3.78 -6.76
CA PRO A 12 12.66 4.82 -5.74
C PRO A 12 11.44 4.86 -4.82
N LEU A 13 11.70 5.13 -3.54
CA LEU A 13 10.70 5.52 -2.57
C LEU A 13 10.56 7.05 -2.62
N GLU A 14 9.45 7.51 -3.20
CA GLU A 14 9.15 8.94 -3.33
C GLU A 14 8.44 9.48 -2.09
N ASN A 15 7.50 8.71 -1.55
CA ASN A 15 6.62 9.15 -0.46
C ASN A 15 6.48 8.07 0.60
N TRP A 16 6.70 8.45 1.86
CA TRP A 16 6.45 7.58 3.01
C TRP A 16 4.98 7.65 3.45
N PRO A 17 4.32 6.53 3.74
CA PRO A 17 2.95 6.55 4.27
C PRO A 17 2.94 7.07 5.71
N GLY A 18 2.25 8.20 5.93
CA GLY A 18 2.13 8.81 7.25
C GLY A 18 3.43 9.45 7.74
N THR A 19 3.61 9.51 9.06
CA THR A 19 4.80 10.12 9.67
C THR A 19 6.00 9.18 9.60
N PHE A 20 7.08 9.64 8.96
CA PHE A 20 8.34 8.88 8.93
C PHE A 20 8.96 8.79 10.34
N PRO A 21 9.35 7.61 10.83
CA PRO A 21 9.96 7.47 12.15
C PRO A 21 11.27 8.24 12.27
N SER A 22 11.45 8.99 13.36
CA SER A 22 12.67 9.76 13.63
C SER A 22 13.81 8.93 14.23
N LEU A 23 13.48 7.80 14.87
CA LEU A 23 14.44 6.91 15.52
C LEU A 23 14.57 5.59 14.76
N HIS A 24 15.82 5.23 14.43
CA HIS A 24 16.18 3.94 13.84
C HIS A 24 17.13 3.19 14.77
N ILE A 25 16.74 1.98 15.15
CA ILE A 25 17.51 1.14 16.08
C ILE A 25 18.30 0.06 15.33
N ARG A 26 19.33 -0.49 15.98
CA ARG A 26 20.04 -1.66 15.44
C ARG A 26 19.09 -2.86 15.36
N SER A 27 19.17 -3.64 14.28
CA SER A 27 18.37 -4.84 14.15
C SER A 27 18.84 -5.93 15.12
N PRO A 28 17.92 -6.76 15.65
CA PRO A 28 18.27 -7.98 16.38
C PRO A 28 18.58 -9.15 15.43
N PHE A 29 18.47 -8.93 14.11
CA PHE A 29 18.62 -9.96 13.10
C PHE A 29 20.09 -10.08 12.68
N SER A 30 20.51 -11.29 12.32
CA SER A 30 21.79 -11.54 11.68
C SER A 30 21.52 -12.42 10.46
N ALA A 31 21.21 -11.79 9.32
CA ALA A 31 20.90 -12.48 8.07
C ALA A 31 21.42 -11.68 6.88
N PRO A 32 22.20 -12.31 5.97
CA PRO A 32 22.55 -11.67 4.70
C PRO A 32 21.31 -11.33 3.87
N LEU A 33 21.42 -10.29 3.04
CA LEU A 33 20.35 -9.90 2.12
C LEU A 33 19.89 -11.07 1.24
N ARG A 34 20.84 -11.88 0.75
CA ARG A 34 20.53 -13.07 -0.06
C ARG A 34 19.56 -14.03 0.64
N THR A 35 19.84 -14.38 1.89
CA THR A 35 18.96 -15.26 2.68
C THR A 35 17.58 -14.64 2.88
N THR A 36 17.53 -13.32 3.07
CA THR A 36 16.26 -12.58 3.15
C THR A 36 15.46 -12.67 1.85
N LEU A 37 16.11 -12.52 0.69
CA LEU A 37 15.47 -12.63 -0.62
C LEU A 37 15.00 -14.06 -0.91
N GLU A 38 15.78 -15.08 -0.54
CA GLU A 38 15.39 -16.50 -0.67
C GLU A 38 14.19 -16.87 0.20
N GLU A 39 14.10 -16.31 1.42
CA GLU A 39 12.91 -16.48 2.27
C GLU A 39 11.72 -15.70 1.69
N LEU A 40 11.93 -14.46 1.25
CA LEU A 40 10.89 -13.63 0.65
C LEU A 40 10.29 -14.26 -0.61
N ASP A 41 11.11 -14.88 -1.45
CA ASP A 41 10.67 -15.60 -2.65
C ASP A 41 9.60 -16.66 -2.32
N ARG A 42 9.83 -17.46 -1.27
CA ARG A 42 8.86 -18.47 -0.81
C ARG A 42 7.55 -17.85 -0.32
N GLU A 43 7.64 -16.71 0.37
CA GLU A 43 6.46 -16.01 0.85
C GLU A 43 5.67 -15.36 -0.32
N LEU A 44 6.36 -14.80 -1.32
CA LEU A 44 5.73 -14.26 -2.52
C LEU A 44 5.09 -15.35 -3.38
N SER A 45 5.71 -16.53 -3.49
CA SER A 45 5.10 -17.71 -4.13
C SER A 45 3.79 -18.11 -3.45
N PHE A 46 3.75 -18.08 -2.12
CA PHE A 46 2.53 -18.36 -1.36
C PHE A 46 1.45 -17.29 -1.56
N LEU A 47 1.83 -16.03 -1.76
CA LEU A 47 0.88 -14.92 -1.95
C LEU A 47 0.40 -14.79 -3.39
N GLY A 48 1.09 -15.39 -4.36
CA GLY A 48 0.72 -15.31 -5.77
C GLY A 48 -0.45 -16.21 -6.13
N SER A 49 -0.92 -16.06 -7.37
CA SER A 49 -1.88 -16.97 -7.99
C SER A 49 -1.14 -18.01 -8.82
N ASP A 50 -1.78 -19.17 -8.98
CA ASP A 50 -1.42 -20.17 -10.00
C ASP A 50 -0.01 -20.77 -9.87
N GLY A 51 0.54 -20.81 -8.66
CA GLY A 51 1.89 -21.34 -8.38
C GLY A 51 3.03 -20.42 -8.80
N SER A 52 2.74 -19.18 -9.18
CA SER A 52 3.73 -18.14 -9.49
C SER A 52 3.93 -17.17 -8.32
N ASN A 53 5.06 -16.46 -8.29
CA ASN A 53 5.25 -15.37 -7.32
C ASN A 53 4.24 -14.25 -7.55
N ALA A 54 3.72 -13.71 -6.45
CA ALA A 54 2.95 -12.46 -6.46
C ALA A 54 3.81 -11.34 -7.06
N PRO A 55 3.29 -10.58 -8.06
CA PRO A 55 3.94 -9.36 -8.52
C PRO A 55 4.21 -8.45 -7.34
N SER A 56 5.44 -7.97 -7.22
CA SER A 56 5.85 -7.16 -6.09
C SER A 56 6.74 -6.00 -6.49
N VAL A 57 6.68 -4.95 -5.69
CA VAL A 57 7.48 -3.74 -5.85
C VAL A 57 8.11 -3.42 -4.51
N LEU A 58 9.44 -3.38 -4.49
CA LEU A 58 10.20 -2.88 -3.35
C LEU A 58 10.64 -1.44 -3.62
N GLU A 59 10.04 -0.53 -2.87
CA GLU A 59 10.42 0.87 -2.86
C GLU A 59 11.50 1.08 -1.81
N VAL A 60 12.64 1.63 -2.25
CA VAL A 60 13.80 1.93 -1.40
C VAL A 60 14.18 3.38 -1.63
N ALA A 61 14.66 4.08 -0.60
CA ALA A 61 15.06 5.50 -0.66
C ALA A 61 16.35 5.76 -1.46
N LEU A 62 16.40 5.25 -2.68
CA LEU A 62 17.42 5.47 -3.69
C LEU A 62 16.90 6.45 -4.72
N ARG A 63 17.81 7.14 -5.41
CA ARG A 63 17.44 8.01 -6.54
C ARG A 63 17.29 7.15 -7.79
N GLU A 64 16.49 7.60 -8.76
CA GLU A 64 16.30 6.90 -10.04
C GLU A 64 17.64 6.53 -10.73
N ARG A 65 18.62 7.44 -10.70
CA ARG A 65 19.96 7.24 -11.26
C ARG A 65 20.78 6.12 -10.58
N ASP A 66 20.42 5.78 -9.34
CA ASP A 66 21.11 4.76 -8.55
C ASP A 66 20.66 3.35 -8.97
N PHE A 67 19.66 3.24 -9.85
CA PHE A 67 19.26 2.00 -10.50
C PHE A 67 20.00 1.81 -11.83
N ARG A 68 20.28 0.54 -12.13
CA ARG A 68 20.83 0.08 -13.41
C ARG A 68 19.69 -0.09 -14.43
N VAL A 69 20.05 -0.31 -15.70
CA VAL A 69 19.09 -0.58 -16.79
C VAL A 69 18.25 -1.82 -16.53
N ASP A 70 18.76 -2.78 -15.76
CA ASP A 70 18.04 -3.99 -15.33
C ASP A 70 17.10 -3.76 -14.14
N GLY A 71 16.97 -2.52 -13.64
CA GLY A 71 16.10 -2.15 -12.53
C GLY A 71 16.67 -2.47 -11.14
N LEU A 72 17.91 -2.97 -11.04
CA LEU A 72 18.55 -3.26 -9.76
C LEU A 72 19.40 -2.08 -9.27
N PRO A 73 19.52 -1.86 -7.95
CA PRO A 73 20.44 -0.88 -7.39
C PRO A 73 21.89 -1.15 -7.83
N ARG A 74 22.63 -0.07 -8.08
CA ARG A 74 24.09 -0.15 -8.23
C ARG A 74 24.73 -0.58 -6.91
N ALA A 75 25.88 -1.24 -6.98
CA ALA A 75 26.56 -1.75 -5.79
C ALA A 75 27.03 -0.65 -4.81
N ASP A 76 27.29 0.54 -5.33
CA ASP A 76 27.70 1.74 -4.59
C ASP A 76 26.54 2.67 -4.21
N ALA A 77 25.30 2.29 -4.56
CA ALA A 77 24.11 3.07 -4.26
C ALA A 77 23.93 3.28 -2.75
N ARG A 78 23.74 4.54 -2.33
CA ARG A 78 23.51 4.91 -0.93
C ARG A 78 22.09 5.38 -0.73
N THR A 79 21.38 4.71 0.17
CA THR A 79 20.01 5.09 0.56
C THR A 79 19.99 6.39 1.34
N GLN A 80 19.04 7.27 1.04
CA GLN A 80 18.83 8.54 1.75
C GLN A 80 18.33 8.31 3.19
N HIS A 81 17.52 7.27 3.38
CA HIS A 81 17.03 6.80 4.68
C HIS A 81 16.78 5.29 4.64
N PRO A 82 16.66 4.59 5.79
CA PRO A 82 16.59 3.14 5.80
C PRO A 82 15.20 2.57 5.56
N GLY A 83 14.16 3.42 5.48
CA GLY A 83 12.80 2.98 5.21
C GLY A 83 12.62 2.28 3.87
N VAL A 84 11.81 1.22 3.86
CA VAL A 84 11.37 0.50 2.67
C VAL A 84 9.86 0.29 2.69
N ILE A 85 9.27 0.13 1.51
CA ILE A 85 7.87 -0.29 1.35
C ILE A 85 7.84 -1.46 0.39
N LEU A 86 7.31 -2.59 0.83
CA LEU A 86 7.03 -3.73 -0.05
C LEU A 86 5.55 -3.73 -0.41
N ARG A 87 5.26 -3.53 -1.70
CA ARG A 87 3.92 -3.66 -2.27
C ARG A 87 3.78 -5.00 -2.97
N ILE A 88 2.66 -5.67 -2.76
CA ILE A 88 2.43 -7.02 -3.28
C ILE A 88 1.02 -7.09 -3.86
N GLU A 89 0.91 -7.47 -5.12
CA GLU A 89 -0.37 -7.85 -5.74
C GLU A 89 -0.66 -9.31 -5.40
N SER A 90 -1.30 -9.54 -4.25
CA SER A 90 -1.55 -10.89 -3.73
C SER A 90 -2.92 -11.44 -4.14
N ARG A 91 -3.12 -12.75 -4.01
CA ARG A 91 -4.45 -13.39 -4.15
C ARG A 91 -5.50 -12.92 -3.14
N PHE A 92 -5.09 -12.23 -2.08
CA PHE A 92 -5.98 -11.63 -1.07
C PHE A 92 -6.25 -10.14 -1.33
N GLY A 93 -5.78 -9.61 -2.45
CA GLY A 93 -5.78 -8.18 -2.80
C GLY A 93 -4.41 -7.52 -2.66
N PRO A 94 -4.30 -6.22 -2.99
CA PRO A 94 -3.06 -5.48 -2.87
C PRO A 94 -2.67 -5.30 -1.41
N LEU A 95 -1.41 -5.61 -1.08
CA LEU A 95 -0.84 -5.49 0.27
C LEU A 95 0.31 -4.49 0.27
N SER A 96 0.46 -3.73 1.36
CA SER A 96 1.51 -2.73 1.53
C SER A 96 2.16 -2.86 2.91
N TYR A 97 3.48 -3.09 2.92
CA TYR A 97 4.27 -3.28 4.13
C TYR A 97 5.37 -2.21 4.24
N PRO A 98 5.09 -1.05 4.88
CA PRO A 98 6.12 -0.08 5.21
C PRO A 98 6.93 -0.53 6.44
N ALA A 99 8.27 -0.45 6.36
CA ALA A 99 9.16 -0.68 7.50
C ALA A 99 10.35 0.28 7.51
N ALA A 100 10.50 1.04 8.61
CA ALA A 100 11.59 2.00 8.82
C ALA A 100 12.12 1.96 10.27
N LYS A 101 11.97 0.83 10.97
CA LYS A 101 12.40 0.72 12.37
C LYS A 101 13.91 0.59 12.51
N PHE A 102 14.56 -0.06 11.56
CA PHE A 102 15.97 -0.45 11.65
C PHE A 102 16.89 0.46 10.84
N GLN A 103 18.18 0.47 11.21
CA GLN A 103 19.22 1.33 10.64
C GLN A 103 19.54 1.08 9.16
N THR A 104 19.21 -0.09 8.62
CA THR A 104 19.46 -0.43 7.22
C THR A 104 18.17 -0.85 6.53
N TRP A 105 18.09 -0.62 5.23
CA TRP A 105 16.94 -1.01 4.43
C TRP A 105 16.83 -2.54 4.32
N GLN A 106 17.96 -3.24 4.34
CA GLN A 106 18.01 -4.71 4.33
C GLN A 106 17.41 -5.28 5.61
N ASP A 107 17.70 -4.69 6.78
CA ASP A 107 17.10 -5.09 8.05
C ASP A 107 15.59 -4.83 8.08
N ASN A 108 15.14 -3.72 7.50
CA ASN A 108 13.71 -3.43 7.38
C ASN A 108 13.01 -4.41 6.42
N LEU A 109 13.64 -4.77 5.30
CA LEU A 109 13.14 -5.82 4.41
C LEU A 109 13.10 -7.19 5.11
N ARG A 110 14.12 -7.50 5.93
CA ARG A 110 14.14 -8.72 6.75
C ARG A 110 12.97 -8.73 7.74
N ALA A 111 12.67 -7.61 8.37
CA ALA A 111 11.54 -7.48 9.27
C ALA A 111 10.21 -7.81 8.56
N ILE A 112 9.99 -7.26 7.36
CA ILE A 112 8.81 -7.54 6.54
C ILE A 112 8.74 -9.02 6.20
N THR A 113 9.84 -9.61 5.74
CA THR A 113 9.92 -11.02 5.35
C THR A 113 9.57 -11.95 6.52
N LEU A 114 10.10 -11.68 7.71
CA LEU A 114 9.75 -12.42 8.93
C LEU A 114 8.28 -12.23 9.33
N GLY A 115 7.74 -11.03 9.15
CA GLY A 115 6.32 -10.75 9.34
C GLY A 115 5.43 -11.61 8.44
N LEU A 116 5.73 -11.65 7.13
CA LEU A 116 5.01 -12.48 6.15
C LEU A 116 5.07 -13.97 6.51
N ASN A 117 6.26 -14.47 6.89
CA ASN A 117 6.42 -15.84 7.36
C ASN A 117 5.54 -16.14 8.58
N GLY A 118 5.47 -15.18 9.52
CA GLY A 118 4.58 -15.24 10.67
C GLY A 118 3.10 -15.35 10.28
N LEU A 119 2.63 -14.47 9.38
CA LEU A 119 1.25 -14.50 8.87
C LEU A 119 0.91 -15.82 8.18
N ARG A 120 1.85 -16.39 7.40
CA ARG A 120 1.67 -17.71 6.79
C ARG A 120 1.64 -18.84 7.82
N ARG A 121 2.36 -18.74 8.94
CA ARG A 121 2.26 -19.72 10.04
C ARG A 121 0.90 -19.68 10.71
N LEU A 122 0.35 -18.47 10.93
CA LEU A 122 -1.02 -18.31 11.46
C LEU A 122 -2.05 -18.99 10.54
N ASP A 123 -1.92 -18.78 9.24
CA ASP A 123 -2.76 -19.41 8.22
C ASP A 123 -2.60 -20.94 8.21
N ARG A 124 -1.36 -21.41 8.12
CA ARG A 124 -1.00 -22.83 8.04
C ARG A 124 -1.51 -23.63 9.23
N TYR A 125 -1.48 -23.04 10.42
CA TYR A 125 -1.93 -23.72 11.64
C TYR A 125 -3.38 -23.41 12.00
N GLY A 126 -4.13 -22.73 11.12
CA GLY A 126 -5.56 -22.48 11.31
C GLY A 126 -5.88 -21.58 12.51
N ILE A 127 -4.91 -20.79 12.97
CA ILE A 127 -5.07 -19.90 14.15
C ILE A 127 -6.00 -18.73 13.80
N THR A 128 -6.04 -18.34 12.52
CA THR A 128 -6.93 -17.29 12.01
C THR A 128 -7.59 -17.79 10.72
N PRO A 129 -8.79 -18.39 10.80
CA PRO A 129 -9.53 -18.82 9.62
C PRO A 129 -9.85 -17.61 8.72
N GLY A 130 -9.80 -17.79 7.39
CA GLY A 130 -10.33 -16.80 6.44
C GLY A 130 -9.38 -15.68 6.01
N SER A 131 -8.07 -15.84 6.16
CA SER A 131 -7.05 -14.88 5.66
C SER A 131 -7.17 -13.47 6.25
N GLU A 132 -7.88 -13.31 7.37
CA GLU A 132 -8.12 -12.04 8.07
C GLU A 132 -6.82 -11.36 8.52
N GLN A 133 -5.77 -12.15 8.75
CA GLN A 133 -4.43 -11.67 9.13
C GLN A 133 -3.80 -10.73 8.10
N TYR A 134 -4.27 -10.77 6.83
CA TYR A 134 -3.80 -9.87 5.78
C TYR A 134 -4.64 -8.58 5.66
N THR A 135 -5.82 -8.51 6.30
CA THR A 135 -6.74 -7.37 6.17
C THR A 135 -6.12 -6.05 6.65
N GLY A 136 -5.36 -6.07 7.74
CA GLY A 136 -4.66 -4.88 8.26
C GLY A 136 -3.53 -4.37 7.35
N TRP A 137 -3.11 -5.17 6.37
CA TRP A 137 -2.05 -4.85 5.42
C TRP A 137 -2.56 -4.51 4.03
N LYS A 138 -3.89 -4.60 3.81
CA LYS A 138 -4.49 -4.20 2.55
C LYS A 138 -4.10 -2.76 2.27
N GLN A 139 -3.50 -2.55 1.10
CA GLN A 139 -3.14 -1.22 0.67
C GLN A 139 -4.43 -0.40 0.61
N LEU A 140 -4.52 0.66 1.42
CA LEU A 140 -5.59 1.64 1.21
C LEU A 140 -5.44 2.15 -0.22
N PRO A 141 -6.54 2.29 -0.98
CA PRO A 141 -6.47 2.95 -2.26
C PRO A 141 -5.70 4.25 -2.08
N SER A 142 -4.70 4.48 -2.92
CA SER A 142 -4.03 5.78 -2.99
C SER A 142 -5.14 6.83 -3.02
N ALA A 143 -5.06 7.89 -2.21
CA ALA A 143 -6.02 8.99 -2.29
C ALA A 143 -6.20 9.34 -3.79
N GLY A 144 -7.35 8.99 -4.37
CA GLY A 144 -7.61 9.09 -5.80
C GLY A 144 -7.78 7.82 -6.64
N GLN A 145 -7.69 6.59 -6.12
CA GLN A 145 -7.97 5.35 -6.88
C GLN A 145 -8.84 4.35 -6.12
N SER A 146 -10.15 4.60 -6.06
CA SER A 146 -11.10 3.49 -5.95
C SER A 146 -11.31 2.84 -7.32
N ASN A 147 -11.67 1.56 -7.33
CA ASN A 147 -12.22 0.89 -8.53
C ASN A 147 -13.59 1.43 -8.99
N ILE A 148 -14.13 2.42 -8.28
CA ILE A 148 -15.34 3.14 -8.67
C ILE A 148 -14.92 4.21 -9.68
N ALA A 149 -15.23 3.97 -10.96
CA ALA A 149 -15.05 4.98 -11.98
C ALA A 149 -16.17 6.02 -11.87
N VAL A 150 -15.80 7.26 -11.53
CA VAL A 150 -16.68 8.42 -11.70
C VAL A 150 -16.23 9.16 -12.96
N PRO A 151 -16.95 9.04 -14.09
CA PRO A 151 -16.43 9.38 -15.40
C PRO A 151 -16.39 10.89 -15.70
N SER A 152 -17.06 11.73 -14.90
CA SER A 152 -17.09 13.18 -15.12
C SER A 152 -17.28 13.99 -13.83
N ALA A 153 -16.91 15.27 -13.88
CA ALA A 153 -17.14 16.22 -12.79
C ALA A 153 -18.64 16.45 -12.49
N ASP A 154 -19.50 16.43 -13.51
CA ASP A 154 -20.94 16.60 -13.32
C ASP A 154 -21.57 15.36 -12.64
N GLU A 155 -21.06 14.18 -12.93
CA GLU A 155 -21.48 12.95 -12.24
C GLU A 155 -20.96 12.90 -10.80
N ALA A 156 -19.71 13.33 -10.57
CA ALA A 156 -19.15 13.48 -9.24
C ALA A 156 -19.98 14.45 -8.37
N GLU A 157 -20.41 15.58 -8.93
CA GLU A 157 -21.27 16.53 -8.23
C GLU A 157 -22.64 15.93 -7.89
N ARG A 158 -23.28 15.21 -8.82
CA ARG A 158 -24.55 14.51 -8.56
C ARG A 158 -24.42 13.49 -7.44
N ILE A 159 -23.34 12.71 -7.42
CA ILE A 159 -23.04 11.74 -6.36
C ILE A 159 -22.95 12.44 -5.00
N ILE A 160 -22.21 13.56 -4.92
CA ILE A 160 -22.07 14.33 -3.68
C ILE A 160 -23.42 14.89 -3.23
N ARG A 161 -24.18 15.53 -4.12
CA ARG A 161 -25.49 16.12 -3.76
C ARG A 161 -26.49 15.06 -3.31
N LEU A 162 -26.49 13.89 -3.96
CA LEU A 162 -27.31 12.75 -3.58
C LEU A 162 -26.93 12.21 -2.19
N ALA A 163 -25.63 11.97 -1.95
CA ALA A 163 -25.14 11.49 -0.65
C ALA A 163 -25.34 12.52 0.47
N ALA A 164 -25.22 13.81 0.16
CA ALA A 164 -25.52 14.90 1.09
C ALA A 164 -27.02 15.03 1.37
N GLY A 165 -27.90 14.57 0.46
CA GLY A 165 -29.34 14.86 0.49
C GLY A 165 -29.64 16.35 0.37
N ASP A 166 -28.77 17.11 -0.30
CA ASP A 166 -28.86 18.56 -0.44
C ASP A 166 -28.44 18.96 -1.86
N GLN A 167 -29.41 19.45 -2.62
CA GLN A 167 -29.24 19.80 -4.02
C GLN A 167 -28.82 21.25 -4.24
N ASN A 168 -28.86 22.11 -3.21
CA ASN A 168 -28.78 23.57 -3.41
C ASN A 168 -27.63 24.23 -2.67
N SER A 169 -27.00 23.58 -1.68
CA SER A 169 -25.87 24.19 -0.99
C SER A 169 -24.60 24.27 -1.85
N ALA A 170 -23.69 25.13 -1.39
CA ALA A 170 -22.33 25.23 -1.92
C ALA A 170 -21.64 23.85 -1.87
N LEU A 171 -20.88 23.53 -2.91
CA LEU A 171 -20.35 22.19 -3.14
C LEU A 171 -19.43 21.71 -1.99
N ASP A 172 -18.62 22.58 -1.40
CA ASP A 172 -17.80 22.23 -0.22
C ASP A 172 -18.63 21.89 1.02
N LYS A 173 -19.81 22.51 1.17
CA LYS A 173 -20.76 22.21 2.26
C LYS A 173 -21.46 20.88 1.99
N ALA A 174 -21.91 20.67 0.76
CA ALA A 174 -22.51 19.40 0.33
C ALA A 174 -21.51 18.24 0.49
N TYR A 175 -20.25 18.42 0.11
CA TYR A 175 -19.19 17.42 0.27
C TYR A 175 -18.94 17.06 1.74
N ARG A 176 -18.83 18.05 2.64
CA ARG A 176 -18.70 17.80 4.08
C ARG A 176 -19.90 17.03 4.65
N ALA A 177 -21.12 17.37 4.22
CA ALA A 177 -22.32 16.67 4.63
C ALA A 177 -22.37 15.22 4.10
N ALA A 178 -21.98 15.01 2.84
CA ALA A 178 -21.89 13.70 2.20
C ALA A 178 -20.91 12.78 2.94
N ARG A 179 -19.71 13.29 3.29
CA ARG A 179 -18.73 12.54 4.12
C ARG A 179 -19.34 12.17 5.47
N GLY A 180 -19.95 13.13 6.16
CA GLY A 180 -20.56 12.89 7.47
C GLY A 180 -21.69 11.86 7.46
N LYS A 181 -22.45 11.73 6.36
CA LYS A 181 -23.54 10.75 6.22
C LYS A 181 -23.05 9.37 5.77
N SER A 182 -22.03 9.33 4.92
CA SER A 182 -21.47 8.09 4.39
C SER A 182 -20.43 7.44 5.32
N HIS A 183 -20.02 8.11 6.41
CA HIS A 183 -18.96 7.65 7.30
C HIS A 183 -19.22 6.22 7.86
N PRO A 184 -18.24 5.30 7.80
CA PRO A 184 -18.42 3.91 8.23
C PRO A 184 -18.83 3.77 9.71
N ASP A 185 -18.36 4.66 10.59
CA ASP A 185 -18.78 4.69 12.01
C ASP A 185 -20.30 4.88 12.20
N ARG A 186 -20.99 5.45 11.21
CA ARG A 186 -22.45 5.63 11.25
C ARG A 186 -23.22 4.56 10.47
N ASN A 187 -22.52 3.76 9.67
CA ASN A 187 -23.10 2.80 8.74
C ASN A 187 -22.66 1.37 9.04
N ASN A 188 -22.49 1.02 10.32
CA ASN A 188 -22.10 -0.33 10.78
C ASN A 188 -20.83 -0.87 10.08
N GLY A 189 -19.89 0.00 9.74
CA GLY A 189 -18.65 -0.38 9.06
C GLY A 189 -18.75 -0.50 7.53
N ASP A 190 -19.91 -0.25 6.92
CA ASP A 190 -20.04 -0.19 5.46
C ASP A 190 -19.25 1.00 4.90
N ARG A 191 -18.37 0.69 3.94
CA ARG A 191 -17.47 1.66 3.28
C ARG A 191 -17.87 2.00 1.86
N GLY A 192 -18.82 1.29 1.24
CA GLY A 192 -19.16 1.52 -0.17
C GLY A 192 -19.60 2.95 -0.46
N GLY A 193 -20.46 3.50 0.41
CA GLY A 193 -20.90 4.90 0.31
C GLY A 193 -19.80 5.92 0.59
N TRP A 194 -18.89 5.62 1.52
CA TRP A 194 -17.77 6.49 1.87
C TRP A 194 -16.76 6.59 0.73
N ASP A 195 -16.37 5.44 0.17
CA ASP A 195 -15.38 5.36 -0.90
C ASP A 195 -15.88 6.08 -2.16
N LEU A 196 -17.16 5.92 -2.51
CA LEU A 196 -17.80 6.64 -3.63
C LEU A 196 -17.76 8.17 -3.45
N VAL A 197 -17.99 8.66 -2.22
CA VAL A 197 -17.96 10.10 -1.91
C VAL A 197 -16.54 10.67 -1.98
N GLU A 198 -15.54 9.96 -1.46
CA GLU A 198 -14.14 10.42 -1.53
C GLU A 198 -13.66 10.51 -2.98
N VAL A 199 -14.07 9.58 -3.83
CA VAL A 199 -13.64 9.51 -5.24
C VAL A 199 -14.31 10.58 -6.08
N ALA A 200 -15.60 10.84 -5.86
CA ALA A 200 -16.26 11.99 -6.43
C ALA A 200 -15.58 13.30 -5.98
N GLY A 201 -15.18 13.40 -4.72
CA GLY A 201 -14.40 14.52 -4.20
C GLY A 201 -13.09 14.74 -4.94
N ASP A 202 -12.34 13.67 -5.22
CA ASP A 202 -11.08 13.74 -5.95
C ASP A 202 -11.25 14.17 -7.41
N VAL A 203 -12.29 13.68 -8.09
CA VAL A 203 -12.64 14.14 -9.46
C VAL A 203 -12.94 15.64 -9.48
N LEU A 204 -13.68 16.14 -8.49
CA LEU A 204 -14.04 17.56 -8.41
C LEU A 204 -12.86 18.46 -8.02
N ARG A 205 -11.93 17.99 -7.18
CA ARG A 205 -10.67 18.70 -6.90
C ARG A 205 -9.81 18.81 -8.15
N ARG A 206 -9.66 17.72 -8.92
CA ARG A 206 -8.94 17.73 -10.21
C ARG A 206 -9.59 18.68 -11.22
N ALA A 207 -10.93 18.82 -11.17
CA ALA A 207 -11.69 19.75 -12.00
C ALA A 207 -11.72 21.20 -11.45
N GLY A 208 -11.09 21.48 -10.30
CA GLY A 208 -11.08 22.81 -9.67
C GLY A 208 -12.44 23.28 -9.12
N ARG A 209 -13.40 22.36 -8.90
CA ARG A 209 -14.74 22.66 -8.39
C ARG A 209 -14.87 22.53 -6.87
N LEU A 210 -13.95 21.80 -6.24
CA LEU A 210 -13.81 21.69 -4.79
C LEU A 210 -12.46 22.25 -4.37
N THR A 211 -12.44 22.90 -3.20
CA THR A 211 -11.23 23.45 -2.57
C THR A 211 -10.64 22.54 -1.50
#